data_AF-K1UZV9-F1
#
_entry.id   AF-K1UZV9-F1
#
_cell.length_a   1.000
_cell.length_b   1.000
_cell.length_c   1.000
_cell.angle_alpha   90.00
_cell.angle_beta   90.00
_cell.angle_gamma   90.00
#
_symmetry.space_group_name_H-M   'P 1'
#
loop_
_entity.id
_entity.type
_entity.pdbx_description
1 polymer ?
#
loop_
_entity_poly.entity_id
_entity_poly.type
_entity_poly.pdbx_seq_one_letter_code
_entity_poly.pdbx_strand_id
1 'polypeptide(L)'
;RDRRYVLDGYAVCEDFYSPDYSQKPLPDTKDYRRTLYWVPNVKFDAAGKATVNLYNNSKPTVLSIQAEGITTTGTPIVWNSKN
;
A
#
# COMPACT_ATOMS: atom_id res chain seq x y z
N ARG A 1 51.66 5.84 -7.55
CA ARG A 1 50.64 6.09 -6.50
C ARG A 1 49.30 6.01 -7.23
N ASP A 2 48.79 4.80 -7.44
CA ASP A 2 47.64 4.57 -8.32
C ASP A 2 46.33 4.79 -7.59
N ARG A 3 45.50 5.64 -8.16
CA ARG A 3 44.13 5.87 -7.70
C ARG A 3 43.24 4.84 -8.37
N ARG A 4 42.79 3.84 -7.60
CA ARG A 4 41.79 2.88 -8.04
C ARG A 4 40.42 3.52 -7.86
N TYR A 5 39.76 3.84 -8.97
CA TYR A 5 38.36 4.28 -8.98
C TYR A 5 37.47 3.05 -9.09
N VAL A 6 36.63 2.82 -8.09
CA VAL A 6 35.54 1.83 -8.14
C VAL A 6 34.28 2.60 -8.53
N LEU A 7 33.75 2.32 -9.71
CA LEU A 7 32.44 2.81 -10.13
C LEU A 7 31.43 1.78 -9.65
N ASP A 8 30.56 2.17 -8.72
CA ASP A 8 29.41 1.36 -8.36
C ASP A 8 28.52 1.22 -9.61
N GLY A 9 28.27 -0.02 -10.01
CA GLY A 9 27.59 -0.36 -11.26
C GLY A 9 26.12 0.07 -11.29
N TYR A 10 25.46 -0.24 -12.41
CA TYR A 10 24.03 -0.04 -12.60
C TYR A 10 23.21 -0.84 -11.59
N ALA A 11 22.41 -0.17 -10.77
CA ALA A 11 21.45 -0.80 -9.87
C ALA A 11 20.15 -1.06 -10.64
N VAL A 12 19.85 -2.33 -10.91
CA VAL A 12 18.55 -2.74 -11.47
C VAL A 12 17.48 -2.50 -10.40
N CYS A 13 16.41 -1.78 -10.74
CA CYS A 13 15.26 -1.67 -9.86
C CYS A 13 14.61 -3.04 -9.70
N GLU A 14 14.46 -3.50 -8.46
CA GLU A 14 13.62 -4.65 -8.16
C GLU A 14 12.15 -4.23 -8.06
N ASP A 15 11.26 -5.15 -8.42
CA ASP A 15 9.83 -4.96 -8.20
C ASP A 15 9.53 -4.86 -6.70
N PHE A 16 8.55 -4.02 -6.36
CA PHE A 16 8.09 -3.94 -4.99
C PHE A 16 7.46 -5.27 -4.59
N TYR A 17 8.04 -5.96 -3.59
CA TYR A 17 7.49 -7.21 -3.06
C TYR A 17 6.00 -7.04 -2.72
N SER A 18 5.09 -7.74 -3.38
CA SER A 18 3.64 -7.61 -3.14
C SER A 18 2.97 -8.97 -3.29
N PRO A 19 3.05 -9.85 -2.26
CA PRO A 19 2.41 -11.15 -2.31
C PRO A 19 0.88 -10.99 -2.36
N ASP A 20 0.19 -11.97 -2.91
CA ASP A 20 -1.27 -12.01 -2.86
C ASP A 20 -1.73 -12.45 -1.45
N TYR A 21 -2.07 -11.47 -0.62
CA TYR A 21 -2.55 -11.71 0.75
C TYR A 21 -3.95 -12.34 0.84
N SER A 22 -4.68 -12.44 -0.28
CA SER A 22 -5.99 -13.08 -0.31
C SER A 22 -5.90 -14.60 -0.30
N GLN A 23 -4.77 -15.15 -0.76
CA GLN A 23 -4.54 -16.58 -0.83
C GLN A 23 -3.90 -17.11 0.46
N LYS A 24 -4.28 -18.33 0.83
CA LYS A 24 -3.68 -19.06 1.96
C LYS A 24 -3.10 -20.39 1.46
N PRO A 25 -1.97 -20.87 2.03
CA PRO A 25 -1.23 -20.26 3.14
C PRO A 25 -0.38 -19.06 2.69
N LEU A 26 -0.21 -18.08 3.58
CA LEU A 26 0.76 -17.01 3.37
C LEU A 26 2.19 -17.58 3.48
N PRO A 27 3.21 -16.95 2.85
CA PRO A 27 4.59 -17.36 3.03
C PRO A 27 4.99 -17.40 4.51
N ASP A 28 5.79 -18.38 4.91
CA ASP A 28 6.28 -18.54 6.30
C ASP A 28 7.14 -17.35 6.77
N THR A 29 7.70 -16.61 5.82
CA THR A 29 8.47 -15.40 6.10
C THR A 29 7.53 -14.30 6.60
N LYS A 30 7.74 -13.85 7.84
CA LYS A 30 6.95 -12.77 8.43
C LYS A 30 7.12 -11.48 7.65
N ASP A 31 6.01 -10.83 7.33
CA ASP A 31 6.01 -9.55 6.65
C ASP A 31 6.07 -8.40 7.67
N TYR A 32 7.16 -7.64 7.65
CA TYR A 32 7.40 -6.54 8.58
C TYR A 32 7.53 -5.17 7.89
N ARG A 33 7.10 -5.08 6.63
CA ARG A 33 7.19 -3.83 5.88
C ARG A 33 6.29 -2.76 6.48
N ARG A 34 6.78 -1.52 6.44
CA ARG A 34 6.06 -0.34 6.93
C ARG A 34 4.91 0.07 6.01
N THR A 35 5.08 -0.15 4.71
CA THR A 35 4.10 0.15 3.68
C THR A 35 3.78 -1.14 2.95
N LEU A 36 2.50 -1.47 2.84
CA LEU A 36 1.99 -2.54 2.00
C LEU A 36 1.31 -1.93 0.78
N TYR A 37 1.52 -2.52 -0.39
CA TYR A 37 0.88 -2.08 -1.61
C TYR A 37 -0.51 -2.71 -1.72
N TRP A 38 -1.52 -1.88 -1.99
CA TRP A 38 -2.90 -2.31 -2.14
C TRP A 38 -3.59 -1.45 -3.21
N VAL A 39 -4.07 -2.12 -4.26
CA VAL A 39 -4.81 -1.47 -5.37
C VAL A 39 -6.15 -2.17 -5.52
N PRO A 40 -7.16 -1.75 -4.76
CA PRO A 40 -8.49 -2.31 -4.88
C PRO A 40 -9.18 -1.79 -6.13
N ASN A 41 -10.16 -2.55 -6.60
CA ASN A 41 -11.21 -2.01 -7.44
C ASN A 41 -12.44 -1.71 -6.56
N VAL A 42 -12.51 -0.51 -6.00
CA VAL A 42 -13.62 -0.11 -5.12
C VAL A 42 -14.84 0.23 -5.96
N LYS A 43 -15.95 -0.45 -5.69
CA LYS A 43 -17.25 -0.19 -6.32
C LYS A 43 -18.27 0.16 -5.24
N PHE A 44 -19.08 1.18 -5.52
CA PHE A 44 -20.19 1.54 -4.67
C PHE A 44 -21.41 0.68 -5.00
N ASP A 45 -22.18 0.33 -3.98
CA ASP A 45 -23.47 -0.32 -4.13
C ASP A 45 -24.57 0.69 -4.55
N ALA A 46 -25.79 0.19 -4.72
CA ALA A 46 -26.94 1.03 -5.09
C ALA A 46 -27.30 2.09 -4.04
N ALA A 47 -26.83 1.94 -2.79
CA ALA A 47 -27.00 2.92 -1.72
C ALA A 47 -25.82 3.90 -1.61
N GLY A 48 -24.84 3.83 -2.52
CA GLY A 48 -23.65 4.68 -2.52
C GLY A 48 -22.63 4.31 -1.44
N LYS A 49 -22.67 3.08 -0.90
CA LYS A 49 -21.69 2.58 0.08
C LYS A 49 -20.66 1.69 -0.58
N ALA A 50 -19.43 1.73 -0.07
CA ALA A 50 -18.36 0.82 -0.48
C ALA A 50 -17.77 0.13 0.73
N THR A 51 -17.42 -1.15 0.58
CA THR A 51 -16.66 -1.91 1.57
C THR A 51 -15.27 -2.18 1.04
N VAL A 52 -14.28 -1.90 1.89
CA VAL A 52 -12.87 -2.02 1.58
C VAL A 52 -12.25 -3.05 2.55
N ASN A 53 -11.64 -4.09 1.99
CA ASN A 53 -10.88 -5.08 2.75
C ASN A 53 -9.38 -4.82 2.57
N LEU A 54 -8.68 -4.66 3.69
CA LEU A 54 -7.25 -4.34 3.75
C LEU A 54 -6.53 -5.44 4.55
N TYR A 55 -5.30 -5.75 4.15
CA TYR A 55 -4.42 -6.63 4.90
C TYR A 55 -3.41 -5.82 5.70
N ASN A 56 -3.12 -6.25 6.93
CA ASN A 56 -2.05 -5.70 7.75
C ASN A 56 -0.82 -6.61 7.72
N ASN A 57 0.34 -6.07 8.10
CA ASN A 57 1.58 -6.82 8.25
C ASN A 57 1.55 -7.71 9.51
N SER A 58 2.63 -8.47 9.74
CA SER A 58 2.76 -9.37 10.90
C SER A 58 3.04 -8.66 12.23
N LYS A 59 2.76 -7.35 12.36
CA LYS A 59 2.89 -6.60 13.63
C LYS A 59 1.51 -6.14 14.13
N PRO A 60 1.15 -6.48 15.38
CA PRO A 60 0.03 -5.83 16.05
C PRO A 60 0.25 -4.33 16.15
N THR A 61 -0.70 -3.53 15.67
CA THR A 61 -0.59 -2.07 15.66
C THR A 61 -1.96 -1.41 15.61
N VAL A 62 -2.00 -0.10 15.90
CA VAL A 62 -3.19 0.75 15.74
C VAL A 62 -3.16 1.33 14.32
N LEU A 63 -4.25 1.18 13.58
CA LEU A 63 -4.37 1.72 12.23
C LEU A 63 -4.96 3.13 12.28
N SER A 64 -4.31 4.07 11.57
CA SER A 64 -4.90 5.35 11.21
C SER A 64 -5.37 5.27 9.76
N ILE A 65 -6.62 5.68 9.50
CA ILE A 65 -7.26 5.58 8.19
C ILE A 65 -7.64 7.00 7.73
N GLN A 66 -7.18 7.38 6.54
CA GLN A 66 -7.55 8.62 5.85
C GLN A 66 -8.10 8.27 4.48
N ALA A 67 -9.23 8.88 4.13
CA ALA A 67 -9.90 8.67 2.86
C ALA A 67 -10.10 10.01 2.15
N GLU A 68 -9.69 10.08 0.90
CA GLU A 68 -9.81 11.26 0.04
C GLU A 68 -10.39 10.83 -1.31
N GLY A 69 -11.07 11.75 -1.98
CA GLY A 69 -11.68 11.51 -3.29
C GLY A 69 -11.83 12.79 -4.09
N ILE A 70 -12.36 12.66 -5.30
CA ILE A 70 -12.66 13.78 -6.19
C ILE A 70 -14.02 13.57 -6.84
N THR A 71 -14.82 14.64 -6.95
CA THR A 71 -16.09 14.59 -7.67
C THR A 71 -15.88 14.58 -9.18
N THR A 72 -16.94 14.27 -9.93
CA THR A 72 -16.95 14.39 -11.40
C THR A 72 -16.69 15.81 -11.91
N THR A 73 -16.92 16.82 -11.07
CA THR A 73 -16.65 18.23 -11.35
C THR A 73 -15.23 18.66 -10.98
N GLY A 74 -14.38 17.74 -10.51
CA GLY A 74 -13.00 18.03 -10.12
C GLY A 74 -12.85 18.61 -8.72
N THR A 75 -13.88 18.54 -7.87
CA THR A 75 -13.81 19.05 -6.50
C THR A 75 -13.25 17.99 -5.56
N PRO A 76 -12.14 18.25 -4.83
CA PRO A 76 -11.59 17.29 -3.88
C PRO A 76 -12.51 17.15 -2.66
N ILE A 77 -12.62 15.94 -2.14
CA ILE A 77 -13.33 15.58 -0.91
C ILE A 77 -12.30 14.95 0.03
N VAL A 78 -12.12 15.54 1.20
CA VAL A 78 -11.30 14.97 2.27
C VAL A 78 -12.22 14.57 3.39
N TRP A 79 -12.20 13.29 3.76
CA TRP A 79 -12.91 12.84 4.94
C TRP A 79 -12.05 13.10 6.18
N ASN A 80 -12.52 13.99 7.05
CA ASN A 80 -11.92 14.22 8.36
C ASN A 80 -12.78 13.54 9.43
N SER A 81 -12.29 12.42 9.97
CA SER A 81 -12.73 12.00 11.30
C SER A 81 -12.11 12.97 12.30
N LYS A 82 -12.91 13.92 12.77
CA LYS A 82 -12.61 14.57 14.05
C LYS A 82 -12.93 13.53 15.13
N ASN A 83 -11.91 13.16 15.91
CA ASN A 83 -12.09 12.47 17.17
C ASN A 83 -12.94 13.31 18.12
#